data_AF-A0A2H3ING9-F1
#
_entry.id   AF-A0A2H3ING9-F1
#
_cell.length_a   1.000
_cell.length_b   1.000
_cell.length_c   1.000
_cell.angle_alpha   90.00
_cell.angle_beta   90.00
_cell.angle_gamma   90.00
#
_symmetry.space_group_name_H-M   'P 1'
#
loop_
_entity.id
_entity.type
_entity.pdbx_description
1 polymer ?
#
loop_
_entity_poly.entity_id
_entity_poly.type
_entity_poly.pdbx_seq_one_letter_code
_entity_poly.pdbx_strand_id
1 'polypeptide(L)'
;MDPESRYIGNREGHNLFELLQDLHEQVRELKEQHKHSDEELKEAQKEIEEQQKRIGENDYLLLAAYANELEWTAGKSDAESRYTRNVIIHGGDIRYAIRSIELLEELGEATRVKNASIGFEITYGVSIGKIQPIIATAPEEIVDLLNKRAVLQKLWKWKKVYPKGRKEWIKDCDQAIKTWLLTGGDSYLKEYSRLSQWMAERVDIIKATAS
;
A
#
# COMPACT_ATOMS: atom_id res chain seq x y z
N MET A 1 -72.58 -67.08 -14.69
CA MET A 1 -71.55 -66.83 -13.68
C MET A 1 -70.65 -65.75 -14.22
N ASP A 2 -70.30 -64.86 -13.30
CA ASP A 2 -69.73 -63.51 -13.42
C ASP A 2 -68.23 -63.53 -13.83
N PRO A 3 -67.51 -62.39 -13.92
CA PRO A 3 -66.88 -61.95 -15.16
C PRO A 3 -65.37 -61.64 -14.98
N GLU A 4 -64.50 -61.96 -15.94
CA GLU A 4 -63.15 -61.39 -15.87
C GLU A 4 -63.09 -60.07 -16.64
N SER A 5 -63.33 -59.02 -15.85
CA SER A 5 -63.14 -57.63 -16.20
C SER A 5 -61.71 -57.42 -16.72
N ARG A 6 -61.62 -56.91 -17.95
CA ARG A 6 -60.41 -56.29 -18.47
C ARG A 6 -60.12 -55.04 -17.65
N TYR A 7 -59.35 -55.19 -16.58
CA TYR A 7 -58.71 -54.06 -15.92
C TYR A 7 -57.38 -53.78 -16.64
N ILE A 8 -57.42 -52.98 -17.71
CA ILE A 8 -56.23 -52.35 -18.28
C ILE A 8 -55.95 -51.11 -17.42
N GLY A 9 -55.45 -51.35 -16.22
CA GLY A 9 -54.94 -50.31 -15.33
C GLY A 9 -53.50 -50.00 -15.71
N ASN A 10 -53.23 -48.75 -16.05
CA ASN A 10 -51.90 -48.25 -16.38
C ASN A 10 -50.95 -48.41 -15.17
N ARG A 11 -50.21 -49.53 -15.12
CA ARG A 11 -49.21 -49.80 -14.06
C ARG A 11 -48.01 -48.84 -14.11
N GLU A 12 -47.90 -48.01 -15.13
CA GLU A 12 -46.83 -47.01 -15.29
C GLU A 12 -47.28 -45.60 -14.88
N GLY A 13 -48.57 -45.38 -14.62
CA GLY A 13 -49.14 -44.07 -14.26
C GLY A 13 -48.76 -43.56 -12.86
N HIS A 14 -48.33 -44.44 -11.96
CA HIS A 14 -47.89 -44.06 -10.62
C HIS A 14 -46.45 -43.50 -10.59
N ASN A 15 -45.62 -43.76 -11.60
CA ASN A 15 -44.22 -43.35 -11.62
C ASN A 15 -44.04 -41.88 -12.08
N LEU A 16 -44.82 -41.43 -13.07
CA LEU A 16 -44.67 -40.08 -13.63
C LEU A 16 -45.12 -38.99 -12.66
N PHE A 17 -46.19 -39.24 -11.89
CA PHE A 17 -46.73 -38.25 -10.96
C PHE A 17 -45.83 -38.07 -9.73
N GLU A 18 -45.29 -39.17 -9.20
CA GLU A 18 -44.29 -39.15 -8.12
C GLU A 18 -43.00 -38.46 -8.57
N LEU A 19 -42.51 -38.75 -9.80
CA LEU A 19 -41.35 -38.07 -10.38
C LEU A 19 -41.58 -36.57 -10.57
N LEU A 20 -42.77 -36.16 -11.02
CA LEU A 20 -43.12 -34.74 -11.17
C LEU A 20 -43.21 -34.03 -9.81
N GLN A 21 -43.70 -34.71 -8.77
CA GLN A 21 -43.71 -34.17 -7.42
C GLN A 21 -42.30 -34.02 -6.86
N ASP A 22 -41.44 -35.02 -7.02
CA ASP A 22 -40.04 -34.98 -6.58
C ASP A 22 -39.25 -33.88 -7.31
N LEU A 23 -39.42 -33.74 -8.62
CA LEU A 23 -38.83 -32.65 -9.39
C LEU A 23 -39.36 -31.27 -8.94
N HIS A 24 -40.64 -31.16 -8.61
CA HIS A 24 -41.19 -29.90 -8.09
C HIS A 24 -40.60 -29.57 -6.71
N GLU A 25 -40.40 -30.58 -5.87
CA GLU A 25 -39.72 -30.43 -4.58
C GLU A 25 -38.29 -29.94 -4.76
N GLN A 26 -37.50 -30.61 -5.59
CA GLN A 26 -36.11 -30.24 -5.87
C GLN A 26 -36.02 -28.84 -6.48
N VAL A 27 -36.92 -28.47 -7.39
CA VAL A 27 -36.95 -27.11 -7.96
C VAL A 27 -37.30 -26.06 -6.91
N ARG A 28 -38.17 -26.40 -5.95
CA ARG A 28 -38.51 -25.51 -4.83
C ARG A 28 -37.33 -25.35 -3.88
N GLU A 29 -36.68 -26.44 -3.49
CA GLU A 29 -35.47 -26.42 -2.66
C GLU A 29 -34.33 -25.64 -3.34
N LEU A 30 -34.09 -25.86 -4.64
CA LEU A 30 -33.10 -25.12 -5.42
C LEU A 30 -33.42 -23.62 -5.49
N LYS A 31 -34.69 -23.25 -5.62
CA LYS A 31 -35.10 -21.83 -5.58
C LYS A 31 -34.86 -21.20 -4.22
N GLU A 32 -35.12 -21.93 -3.13
CA GLU A 32 -34.85 -21.46 -1.77
C GLU A 32 -33.34 -21.33 -1.52
N GLN A 33 -32.54 -22.32 -1.93
CA GLN A 33 -31.08 -22.27 -1.87
C GLN A 33 -30.50 -21.11 -2.70
N HIS A 34 -31.00 -20.91 -3.93
CA HIS A 34 -30.58 -19.80 -4.76
C HIS A 34 -30.93 -18.45 -4.13
N LYS A 35 -32.13 -18.33 -3.55
CA LYS A 35 -32.53 -17.10 -2.85
C LYS A 35 -31.63 -16.82 -1.65
N HIS A 36 -31.30 -17.86 -0.87
CA HIS A 36 -30.41 -17.71 0.27
C HIS A 36 -28.98 -17.33 -0.16
N SER A 37 -28.46 -17.99 -1.21
CA SER A 37 -27.15 -17.66 -1.77
C SER A 37 -27.09 -16.25 -2.37
N ASP A 38 -28.17 -15.78 -3.02
CA ASP A 38 -28.27 -14.40 -3.50
C ASP A 38 -28.27 -13.37 -2.36
N GLU A 39 -28.88 -13.70 -1.22
CA GLU A 39 -28.88 -12.86 -0.03
C GLU A 39 -27.47 -12.79 0.59
N GLU A 40 -26.79 -13.94 0.74
CA GLU A 40 -25.40 -14.02 1.21
C GLU A 40 -24.43 -13.25 0.30
N LEU A 41 -24.57 -13.37 -1.02
CA LEU A 41 -23.73 -12.65 -1.98
C LEU A 41 -23.91 -11.14 -1.88
N LYS A 42 -25.14 -10.66 -1.71
CA LYS A 42 -25.41 -9.22 -1.51
C LYS A 42 -24.79 -8.71 -0.22
N GLU A 43 -24.85 -9.51 0.84
CA GLU A 43 -24.30 -9.13 2.14
C GLU A 43 -22.77 -9.08 2.10
N ALA A 44 -22.13 -10.09 1.49
CA ALA A 44 -20.68 -10.10 1.24
C ALA A 44 -20.23 -8.94 0.36
N GLN A 45 -21.00 -8.60 -0.68
CA GLN A 45 -20.68 -7.47 -1.56
C GLN A 45 -20.73 -6.13 -0.84
N LYS A 46 -21.74 -5.94 0.03
CA LYS A 46 -21.83 -4.75 0.88
C LYS A 46 -20.64 -4.67 1.85
N GLU A 47 -20.24 -5.78 2.46
CA GLU A 47 -19.08 -5.80 3.35
C GLU A 47 -17.78 -5.44 2.61
N ILE A 48 -17.60 -5.96 1.39
CA ILE A 48 -16.46 -5.61 0.52
C ILE A 48 -16.43 -4.11 0.21
N GLU A 49 -17.58 -3.52 -0.14
CA GLU A 49 -17.67 -2.08 -0.42
C GLU A 49 -17.32 -1.24 0.83
N GLU A 50 -17.82 -1.63 2.00
CA GLU A 50 -17.47 -0.97 3.26
C GLU A 50 -15.98 -1.11 3.59
N GLN A 51 -15.38 -2.28 3.37
CA GLN A 51 -13.95 -2.51 3.54
C GLN A 51 -13.12 -1.65 2.57
N GLN A 52 -13.50 -1.60 1.30
CA GLN A 52 -12.84 -0.76 0.29
C GLN A 52 -12.89 0.71 0.67
N LYS A 53 -14.03 1.20 1.17
CA LYS A 53 -14.15 2.58 1.66
C LYS A 53 -13.19 2.84 2.83
N ARG A 54 -13.13 1.93 3.81
CA ARG A 54 -12.18 2.05 4.94
C ARG A 54 -10.73 2.06 4.48
N ILE A 55 -10.38 1.22 3.51
CA ILE A 55 -9.02 1.19 2.93
C ILE A 55 -8.71 2.52 2.24
N GLY A 56 -9.62 3.04 1.41
CA GLY A 56 -9.44 4.32 0.74
C GLY A 56 -9.29 5.51 1.71
N GLU A 57 -10.09 5.55 2.78
CA GLU A 57 -9.94 6.55 3.84
C GLU A 57 -8.59 6.46 4.54
N ASN A 58 -8.12 5.24 4.83
CA ASN A 58 -6.83 5.01 5.47
C ASN A 58 -5.66 5.41 4.55
N ASP A 59 -5.72 5.05 3.26
CA ASP A 59 -4.72 5.43 2.26
C ASP A 59 -4.63 6.96 2.12
N TYR A 60 -5.77 7.64 2.08
CA TYR A 60 -5.79 9.10 2.07
C TYR A 60 -5.09 9.70 3.31
N LEU A 61 -5.41 9.20 4.51
CA LEU A 61 -4.79 9.68 5.75
C LEU A 61 -3.28 9.44 5.77
N LEU A 62 -2.83 8.28 5.27
CA LEU A 62 -1.41 7.95 5.18
C LEU A 62 -0.69 8.88 4.20
N LEU A 63 -1.24 9.09 3.00
CA LEU A 63 -0.66 9.99 2.00
C LEU A 63 -0.64 11.45 2.47
N ALA A 64 -1.71 11.91 3.12
CA ALA A 64 -1.77 13.24 3.71
C ALA A 64 -0.69 13.42 4.80
N ALA A 65 -0.44 12.38 5.62
CA ALA A 65 0.62 12.40 6.61
C ALA A 65 2.02 12.47 5.97
N TYR A 66 2.28 11.71 4.88
CA TYR A 66 3.53 11.82 4.10
C TYR A 66 3.73 13.23 3.53
N ALA A 67 2.70 13.81 2.91
CA ALA A 67 2.74 15.16 2.37
C ALA A 67 3.13 16.18 3.44
N ASN A 68 2.44 16.16 4.59
CA ASN A 68 2.71 17.06 5.70
C ASN A 68 4.15 16.95 6.23
N GLU A 69 4.70 15.74 6.27
CA GLU A 69 6.06 15.53 6.73
C GLU A 69 7.12 16.08 5.75
N LEU A 70 6.86 15.98 4.44
CA LEU A 70 7.69 16.60 3.42
C LEU A 70 7.64 18.13 3.55
N GLU A 71 6.45 18.72 3.65
CA GLU A 71 6.28 20.16 3.85
C GLU A 71 6.97 20.66 5.12
N TRP A 72 6.92 19.87 6.19
CA TRP A 72 7.64 20.16 7.43
C TRP A 72 9.16 20.12 7.24
N THR A 73 9.66 19.14 6.50
CA THR A 73 11.10 19.04 6.16
C THR A 73 11.58 20.26 5.36
N ALA A 74 10.71 20.86 4.55
CA ALA A 74 10.98 22.12 3.85
C ALA A 74 10.90 23.37 4.76
N GLY A 75 10.48 23.22 6.03
CA GLY A 75 10.26 24.34 6.95
C GLY A 75 9.01 25.17 6.62
N LYS A 76 8.01 24.56 5.95
CA LYS A 76 6.83 25.25 5.40
C LYS A 76 5.49 24.74 5.96
N SER A 77 5.47 24.25 7.19
CA SER A 77 4.23 23.81 7.86
C SER A 77 3.27 24.96 8.16
N ASP A 78 2.01 24.84 7.75
CA ASP A 78 0.92 25.69 8.24
C ASP A 78 0.49 25.29 9.68
N ALA A 79 -0.49 26.00 10.25
CA ALA A 79 -0.99 25.73 11.60
C ALA A 79 -1.84 24.45 11.70
N GLU A 80 -2.43 24.00 10.59
CA GLU A 80 -3.32 22.84 10.48
C GLU A 80 -2.52 21.53 10.47
N SER A 81 -1.30 21.56 9.90
CA SER A 81 -0.31 20.48 9.92
C SER A 81 0.13 20.05 11.32
N ARG A 82 -0.20 20.81 12.38
CA ARG A 82 0.09 20.45 13.77
C ARG A 82 -0.80 19.32 14.28
N TYR A 83 -2.01 19.14 13.74
CA TYR A 83 -2.96 18.11 14.19
C TYR A 83 -2.55 16.72 13.68
N THR A 84 -2.05 16.64 12.45
CA THR A 84 -1.51 15.40 11.85
C THR A 84 -0.14 15.00 12.40
N ARG A 85 0.49 15.86 13.23
CA ARG A 85 1.82 15.67 13.81
C ARG A 85 1.96 14.43 14.70
N ASN A 86 0.84 13.90 15.20
CA ASN A 86 0.85 12.68 16.01
C ASN A 86 0.97 11.41 15.16
N VAL A 87 0.74 11.49 13.84
CA VAL A 87 1.06 10.42 12.89
C VAL A 87 2.48 10.69 12.37
N ILE A 88 3.48 10.31 13.17
CA ILE A 88 4.87 10.40 12.74
C ILE A 88 5.15 9.18 11.87
N ILE A 89 5.39 9.42 10.58
CA ILE A 89 5.85 8.36 9.69
C ILE A 89 7.34 8.14 9.95
N HIS A 90 7.63 7.13 10.78
CA HIS A 90 8.99 6.75 11.14
C HIS A 90 9.65 5.99 9.99
N GLY A 91 10.07 6.69 8.95
CA GLY A 91 10.78 6.08 7.83
C GLY A 91 10.90 7.00 6.63
N GLY A 92 11.78 6.59 5.71
CA GLY A 92 11.70 7.03 4.32
C GLY A 92 11.01 5.93 3.53
N ASP A 93 9.92 6.26 2.85
CA ASP A 93 9.39 5.45 1.76
C ASP A 93 9.18 6.36 0.56
N ILE A 94 10.05 6.21 -0.43
CA ILE A 94 10.04 7.08 -1.60
C ILE A 94 8.77 6.89 -2.44
N ARG A 95 8.20 5.69 -2.48
CA ARG A 95 7.00 5.41 -3.28
C ARG A 95 5.79 6.13 -2.67
N TYR A 96 5.61 6.04 -1.36
CA TYR A 96 4.57 6.81 -0.67
C TYR A 96 4.82 8.32 -0.73
N ALA A 97 6.07 8.76 -0.66
CA ALA A 97 6.40 10.18 -0.80
C ALA A 97 6.04 10.73 -2.19
N ILE A 98 6.30 9.98 -3.26
CA ILE A 98 5.87 10.33 -4.62
C ILE A 98 4.35 10.34 -4.70
N ARG A 99 3.68 9.27 -4.25
CA ARG A 99 2.21 9.18 -4.29
C ARG A 99 1.53 10.28 -3.48
N SER A 100 2.15 10.73 -2.39
CA SER A 100 1.63 11.84 -1.58
C SER A 100 1.67 13.17 -2.33
N ILE A 101 2.69 13.40 -3.17
CA ILE A 101 2.78 14.59 -4.01
C ILE A 101 1.77 14.50 -5.16
N GLU A 102 1.62 13.32 -5.78
CA GLU A 102 0.59 13.07 -6.80
C GLU A 102 -0.82 13.33 -6.26
N LEU A 103 -1.11 12.90 -5.02
CA LEU A 103 -2.39 13.21 -4.37
C LEU A 103 -2.62 14.72 -4.26
N LEU A 104 -1.60 15.50 -3.87
CA LEU A 104 -1.73 16.96 -3.81
C LEU A 104 -1.96 17.58 -5.19
N GLU A 105 -1.36 17.02 -6.24
CA GLU A 105 -1.59 17.42 -7.63
C GLU A 105 -3.03 17.11 -8.06
N GLU A 106 -3.52 15.91 -7.76
CA GLU A 106 -4.90 15.47 -8.01
C GLU A 106 -5.92 16.39 -7.30
N LEU A 107 -5.59 16.89 -6.11
CA LEU A 107 -6.40 17.85 -5.34
C LEU A 107 -6.24 19.32 -5.79
N GLY A 108 -5.30 19.61 -6.70
CA GLY A 108 -5.05 20.98 -7.19
C GLY A 108 -4.31 21.89 -6.19
N GLU A 109 -3.65 21.34 -5.17
CA GLU A 109 -3.00 22.10 -4.09
C GLU A 109 -1.58 22.56 -4.46
N ALA A 110 -1.47 23.42 -5.48
CA ALA A 110 -0.18 23.81 -6.09
C ALA A 110 0.89 24.32 -5.09
N THR A 111 0.49 25.07 -4.06
CA THR A 111 1.41 25.55 -3.01
C THR A 111 1.98 24.39 -2.19
N ARG A 112 1.13 23.42 -1.83
CA ARG A 112 1.54 22.25 -1.06
C ARG A 112 2.39 21.31 -1.88
N VAL A 113 2.06 21.10 -3.16
CA VAL A 113 2.90 20.37 -4.13
C VAL A 113 4.32 20.95 -4.16
N LYS A 114 4.45 22.27 -4.26
CA LYS A 114 5.75 22.96 -4.25
C LYS A 114 6.51 22.74 -2.94
N ASN A 115 5.84 22.90 -1.80
CA ASN A 115 6.46 22.71 -0.49
C ASN A 115 6.91 21.26 -0.27
N ALA A 116 6.04 20.30 -0.58
CA ALA A 116 6.32 18.87 -0.47
C ALA A 116 7.45 18.45 -1.42
N SER A 117 7.51 19.00 -2.63
CA SER A 117 8.61 18.75 -3.59
C SER A 117 9.97 19.23 -3.05
N ILE A 118 10.03 20.38 -2.37
CA ILE A 118 11.26 20.85 -1.70
C ILE A 118 11.63 19.88 -0.57
N GLY A 119 10.64 19.47 0.24
CA GLY A 119 10.83 18.50 1.30
C GLY A 119 11.34 17.16 0.81
N PHE A 120 10.83 16.72 -0.34
CA PHE A 120 11.22 15.50 -1.03
C PHE A 120 12.69 15.57 -1.43
N GLU A 121 13.12 16.66 -2.07
CA GLU A 121 14.52 16.83 -2.48
C GLU A 121 15.47 16.85 -1.28
N ILE A 122 15.10 17.51 -0.18
CA ILE A 122 15.89 17.48 1.07
C ILE A 122 15.97 16.06 1.63
N THR A 123 14.86 15.32 1.60
CA THR A 123 14.71 13.97 2.18
C THR A 123 15.45 12.91 1.39
N TYR A 124 15.35 12.92 0.06
CA TYR A 124 15.86 11.88 -0.83
C TYR A 124 17.09 12.30 -1.64
N GLY A 125 17.49 13.57 -1.62
CA GLY A 125 18.69 14.06 -2.30
C GLY A 125 18.57 14.19 -3.81
N VAL A 126 17.36 13.98 -4.33
CA VAL A 126 17.03 14.02 -5.75
C VAL A 126 15.66 14.70 -5.91
N SER A 127 15.50 15.48 -6.97
CA SER A 127 14.22 16.12 -7.27
C SER A 127 13.18 15.10 -7.73
N ILE A 128 11.91 15.29 -7.34
CA ILE A 128 10.81 14.39 -7.72
C ILE A 128 10.72 14.20 -9.24
N GLY A 129 10.83 15.29 -10.02
CA GLY A 129 10.74 15.22 -11.49
C GLY A 129 11.85 14.40 -12.16
N LYS A 130 12.97 14.11 -11.48
CA LYS A 130 14.01 13.21 -12.00
C LYS A 130 13.72 11.74 -11.69
N ILE A 131 13.13 11.46 -10.52
CA ILE A 131 12.99 10.10 -10.01
C ILE A 131 11.62 9.49 -10.31
N GLN A 132 10.54 10.28 -10.27
CA GLN A 132 9.16 9.83 -10.50
C GLN A 132 8.99 9.04 -11.81
N PRO A 133 9.58 9.45 -12.96
CA PRO A 133 9.38 8.70 -14.21
C PRO A 133 10.04 7.32 -14.24
N ILE A 134 11.01 7.06 -13.35
CA ILE A 134 11.88 5.87 -13.41
C ILE A 134 11.78 4.99 -12.16
N ILE A 135 11.16 5.47 -11.08
CA ILE A 135 11.13 4.74 -9.80
C ILE A 135 10.40 3.39 -9.88
N ALA A 136 9.43 3.27 -10.79
CA ALA A 136 8.65 2.05 -10.98
C ALA A 136 9.50 0.89 -11.54
N THR A 137 10.59 1.20 -12.25
CA THR A 137 11.52 0.23 -12.83
C THR A 137 12.89 0.27 -12.18
N ALA A 138 13.06 1.07 -11.13
CA ALA A 138 14.32 1.16 -10.40
C ALA A 138 14.61 -0.17 -9.68
N PRO A 139 15.88 -0.61 -9.62
CA PRO A 139 16.28 -1.73 -8.79
C PRO A 139 15.88 -1.52 -7.33
N GLU A 140 15.47 -2.59 -6.64
CA GLU A 140 15.01 -2.50 -5.24
C GLU A 140 16.12 -1.98 -4.31
N GLU A 141 17.37 -2.25 -4.62
CA GLU A 141 18.53 -1.73 -3.91
C GLU A 141 18.62 -0.20 -3.98
N ILE A 142 18.23 0.41 -5.11
CA ILE A 142 18.16 1.86 -5.26
C ILE A 142 17.00 2.44 -4.44
N VAL A 143 15.84 1.78 -4.48
CA VAL A 143 14.67 2.15 -3.67
C VAL A 143 15.05 2.12 -2.18
N ASP A 144 15.70 1.05 -1.74
CA ASP A 144 16.17 0.88 -0.38
C ASP A 144 17.26 1.92 -0.01
N LEU A 145 18.17 2.25 -0.92
CA LEU A 145 19.17 3.30 -0.71
C LEU A 145 18.53 4.68 -0.51
N LEU A 146 17.52 5.02 -1.31
CA LEU A 146 16.74 6.25 -1.17
C LEU A 146 16.00 6.29 0.18
N ASN A 147 15.40 5.19 0.57
CA ASN A 147 14.71 5.04 1.86
C ASN A 147 15.69 5.15 3.05
N LYS A 148 16.86 4.53 2.97
CA LYS A 148 17.94 4.62 3.97
C LYS A 148 18.45 6.05 4.10
N ARG A 149 18.66 6.74 2.99
CA ARG A 149 19.03 8.16 3.00
C ARG A 149 17.99 9.00 3.75
N ALA A 150 16.71 8.79 3.45
CA ALA A 150 15.61 9.49 4.11
C ALA A 150 15.53 9.18 5.61
N VAL A 151 15.75 7.93 6.01
CA VAL A 151 15.90 7.51 7.42
C VAL A 151 17.04 8.28 8.10
N LEU A 152 18.22 8.30 7.49
CA LEU A 152 19.36 9.06 8.00
C LEU A 152 19.06 10.54 8.08
N GLN A 153 18.28 11.08 7.14
CA GLN A 153 17.95 12.51 7.10
C GLN A 153 16.98 12.92 8.21
N LYS A 154 15.93 12.11 8.44
CA LYS A 154 14.76 12.48 9.25
C LYS A 154 14.83 11.97 10.68
N LEU A 155 15.31 10.76 10.91
CA LEU A 155 15.28 10.17 12.24
C LEU A 155 16.30 10.84 13.16
N TRP A 156 15.79 11.59 14.15
CA TRP A 156 16.61 12.26 15.16
C TRP A 156 17.62 11.30 15.80
N LYS A 157 17.26 10.07 16.16
CA LYS A 157 18.18 9.15 16.84
C LYS A 157 19.52 8.98 16.12
N TRP A 158 19.51 8.86 14.78
CA TRP A 158 20.74 8.81 13.98
C TRP A 158 21.56 10.11 14.09
N LYS A 159 20.89 11.27 14.07
CA LYS A 159 21.52 12.58 14.31
C LYS A 159 22.12 12.70 15.73
N LYS A 160 21.50 12.10 16.75
CA LYS A 160 21.96 12.15 18.15
C LYS A 160 23.16 11.23 18.38
N VAL A 161 23.05 9.98 17.94
CA VAL A 161 24.03 8.92 18.23
C VAL A 161 25.23 9.00 17.29
N TYR A 162 25.02 9.34 16.01
CA TYR A 162 26.07 9.35 14.98
C TYR A 162 26.08 10.63 14.13
N PRO A 163 26.30 11.83 14.70
CA PRO A 163 26.17 13.09 13.96
C PRO A 163 27.16 13.25 12.79
N LYS A 164 28.41 12.80 12.96
CA LYS A 164 29.45 12.86 11.92
C LYS A 164 29.23 11.79 10.85
N GLY A 165 29.15 10.53 11.28
CA GLY A 165 28.95 9.40 10.39
C GLY A 165 27.67 9.51 9.56
N ARG A 166 26.56 9.99 10.14
CA ARG A 166 25.32 10.27 9.39
C ARG A 166 25.56 11.15 8.16
N LYS A 167 26.33 12.23 8.30
CA LYS A 167 26.61 13.15 7.18
C LYS A 167 27.44 12.47 6.09
N GLU A 168 28.37 11.61 6.47
CA GLU A 168 29.18 10.84 5.53
C GLU A 168 28.32 9.81 4.79
N TRP A 169 27.43 9.10 5.48
CA TRP A 169 26.53 8.14 4.83
C TRP A 169 25.49 8.79 3.94
N ILE A 170 25.00 9.98 4.29
CA ILE A 170 24.15 10.75 3.37
C ILE A 170 24.92 11.07 2.09
N LYS A 171 26.20 11.45 2.18
CA LYS A 171 27.03 11.69 0.99
C LYS A 171 27.26 10.41 0.19
N ASP A 172 27.47 9.27 0.86
CA ASP A 172 27.60 7.98 0.19
C ASP A 172 26.32 7.60 -0.56
N CYS A 173 25.15 7.77 0.06
CA CYS A 173 23.84 7.62 -0.59
C CYS A 173 23.73 8.56 -1.80
N ASP A 174 24.00 9.86 -1.62
CA ASP A 174 23.92 10.87 -2.68
C ASP A 174 24.81 10.50 -3.87
N GLN A 175 26.03 10.02 -3.60
CA GLN A 175 26.97 9.62 -4.64
C GLN A 175 26.48 8.38 -5.39
N ALA A 176 26.01 7.36 -4.68
CA ALA A 176 25.52 6.12 -5.30
C ALA A 176 24.24 6.37 -6.14
N ILE A 177 23.28 7.15 -5.63
CA ILE A 177 22.08 7.56 -6.37
C ILE A 177 22.48 8.35 -7.62
N LYS A 178 23.41 9.30 -7.49
CA LYS A 178 23.89 10.11 -8.62
C LYS A 178 24.59 9.25 -9.67
N THR A 179 25.44 8.31 -9.26
CA THR A 179 26.12 7.39 -10.18
C THR A 179 25.08 6.59 -10.95
N TRP A 180 24.12 5.96 -10.27
CA TRP A 180 23.04 5.21 -10.91
C TRP A 180 22.24 6.05 -11.91
N LEU A 181 21.86 7.28 -11.55
CA LEU A 181 21.15 8.19 -12.46
C LEU A 181 21.95 8.58 -13.70
N LEU A 182 23.28 8.56 -13.65
CA LEU A 182 24.16 8.99 -14.74
C LEU A 182 24.58 7.84 -15.65
N THR A 183 25.00 6.71 -15.07
CA THR A 183 25.63 5.60 -15.80
C THR A 183 24.69 4.42 -16.00
N GLY A 184 23.60 4.33 -15.22
CA GLY A 184 22.82 3.11 -15.10
C GLY A 184 23.66 1.93 -14.58
N GLY A 185 23.06 0.74 -14.60
CA GLY A 185 23.73 -0.52 -14.25
C GLY A 185 24.15 -0.64 -12.78
N ASP A 186 24.97 -1.66 -12.48
CA ASP A 186 25.22 -2.15 -11.13
C ASP A 186 26.34 -1.42 -10.35
N SER A 187 26.79 -0.27 -10.86
CA SER A 187 27.92 0.48 -10.28
C SER A 187 27.68 1.00 -8.87
N TYR A 188 26.44 0.94 -8.38
CA TYR A 188 26.04 1.37 -7.03
C TYR A 188 26.00 0.21 -6.02
N LEU A 189 26.10 -1.05 -6.46
CA LEU A 189 25.90 -2.23 -5.58
C LEU A 189 26.96 -2.35 -4.49
N LYS A 190 28.19 -1.88 -4.75
CA LYS A 190 29.28 -1.90 -3.77
C LYS A 190 29.00 -0.94 -2.62
N GLU A 191 28.59 0.28 -2.95
CA GLU A 191 28.22 1.32 -1.99
C GLU A 191 26.97 0.91 -1.22
N TYR A 192 25.97 0.34 -1.91
CA TYR A 192 24.77 -0.22 -1.31
C TYR A 192 25.09 -1.29 -0.26
N SER A 193 25.85 -2.32 -0.64
CA SER A 193 26.20 -3.44 0.25
C SER A 193 26.94 -2.96 1.50
N ARG A 194 27.90 -2.05 1.32
CA ARG A 194 28.65 -1.44 2.42
C ARG A 194 27.73 -0.69 3.39
N LEU A 195 26.84 0.13 2.86
CA LEU A 195 25.94 0.97 3.67
C LEU A 195 24.88 0.13 4.39
N SER A 196 24.31 -0.88 3.72
CA SER A 196 23.34 -1.82 4.29
C SER A 196 23.92 -2.62 5.45
N GLN A 197 25.10 -3.22 5.27
CA GLN A 197 25.79 -3.95 6.34
C GLN A 197 26.08 -3.01 7.52
N TRP A 198 26.63 -1.84 7.23
CA TRP A 198 27.03 -0.88 8.26
C TRP A 198 25.85 -0.40 9.11
N MET A 199 24.71 -0.11 8.47
CA MET A 199 23.50 0.29 9.19
C MET A 199 22.98 -0.86 10.05
N ALA A 200 22.94 -2.09 9.53
CA ALA A 200 22.48 -3.27 10.25
C ALA A 200 23.27 -3.49 11.55
N GLU A 201 24.59 -3.38 11.51
CA GLU A 201 25.48 -3.54 12.68
C GLU A 201 25.20 -2.54 13.83
N ARG A 202 24.50 -1.43 13.55
CA ARG A 202 24.32 -0.32 14.50
C ARG A 202 22.88 0.00 14.83
N VAL A 203 21.93 -0.69 14.18
CA VAL A 203 20.51 -0.60 14.50
C VAL A 203 20.28 -0.94 15.97
N ASP A 204 20.93 -1.96 16.51
CA ASP A 204 20.73 -2.38 17.90
C ASP A 204 21.28 -1.35 18.90
N ILE A 205 22.38 -0.68 18.56
CA ILE A 205 22.91 0.43 19.37
C ILE A 205 21.91 1.60 19.40
N ILE A 206 21.28 1.91 18.27
CA ILE A 206 20.25 2.95 18.16
C ILE A 206 18.96 2.59 18.88
N LYS A 207 18.60 1.30 18.89
CA LYS A 207 17.47 0.79 19.68
C LYS A 207 17.78 0.85 21.18
N ALA A 208 18.99 0.49 21.60
CA ALA A 208 19.39 0.47 23.01
C ALA A 208 19.53 1.87 23.64
N THR A 209 19.90 2.89 22.85
CA THR A 209 19.93 4.30 23.32
C THR A 209 18.54 4.96 23.37
N ALA A 210 17.46 4.18 23.26
CA ALA A 210 16.07 4.64 23.27
C ALA A 210 15.39 4.63 24.64
N SER A 211 16.13 4.44 25.73
CA SER A 211 15.65 4.64 27.11
C SER A 211 15.97 6.06 27.59
#